data_AF-A0A7W3VQP3-F1
#
_entry.id   AF-A0A7W3VQP3-F1
#
_cell.length_a   1.000
_cell.length_b   1.000
_cell.length_c   1.000
_cell.angle_alpha   90.00
_cell.angle_beta   90.00
_cell.angle_gamma   90.00
#
_symmetry.space_group_name_H-M   'P 1'
#
loop_
_entity.id
_entity.type
_entity.pdbx_description
1 polymer ?
#
loop_
_entity_poly.entity_id
_entity_poly.type
_entity_poly.pdbx_seq_one_letter_code
_entity_poly.pdbx_strand_id
1 'polypeptide(L)'
;MSTALQLAITTIGDLLLGSTISKNAEGKPLSSINLVIPPYQRPYKWTTKNAVQLLDDIIEAKNQNKETYRVGTLILHYDTAKGAYNIVDGQQRTITFSLLLLALNENEGKNIPFLNQCLTDEMHNARNIPNNYRTLERRIHTIADSRERNELYDYIKNNCELIVVITEDISEAFQFFDSQNARGKKLYPHDLLKAYHLREMNHLDTTQTEKVVKSWEDLDQKKLALLFSDYLYRVKEWIKGNRAEELNEHNIQKFKGINRSGNYPYAQFFKGAFAYADMVNQSAMPFVSGMTNLVPFQIDTPIIAGKSFFDYAKHYFEILKDIQNNNKYEGYFINDNDIVKTLDLRHYKNGVGNGITRLLFDTAVLLYVDRFCPTGLPSKSDKEMLEKQFVMYAFIWAYSLRAQYYNLGWQSAQNYILGNDLKNSFNIYKLISEADSPVALLSVLSDKLSPLHNNNIKANMNDIDYEVNGVYQNYLYYFKINKFIESYGN
;
A
#
# COMPACT_ATOMS: atom_id res chain seq x y z
N MET A 1 -8.38 -34.37 -11.57
CA MET A 1 -8.27 -35.08 -10.28
C MET A 1 -8.35 -34.01 -9.20
N SER A 2 -9.16 -34.23 -8.17
CA SER A 2 -9.48 -33.24 -7.14
C SER A 2 -8.21 -32.72 -6.46
N THR A 3 -7.83 -31.47 -6.72
CA THR A 3 -6.86 -30.68 -5.93
C THR A 3 -7.52 -30.41 -4.57
N ALA A 4 -7.51 -31.42 -3.70
CA ALA A 4 -8.22 -31.37 -2.43
C ALA A 4 -7.36 -30.62 -1.41
N LEU A 5 -7.90 -29.52 -0.90
CA LEU A 5 -7.40 -28.87 0.28
C LEU A 5 -7.28 -29.86 1.45
N GLN A 6 -6.10 -29.91 2.06
CA GLN A 6 -5.83 -30.77 3.19
C GLN A 6 -5.76 -29.93 4.47
N LEU A 7 -6.67 -30.23 5.40
CA LEU A 7 -6.60 -29.73 6.77
C LEU A 7 -5.77 -30.71 7.61
N ALA A 8 -4.89 -30.15 8.42
CA ALA A 8 -4.03 -30.90 9.31
C ALA A 8 -3.83 -30.14 10.63
N ILE A 9 -3.29 -30.83 11.62
CA ILE A 9 -2.88 -30.28 12.90
C ILE A 9 -1.43 -30.68 13.13
N THR A 10 -0.62 -29.75 13.62
CA THR A 10 0.75 -30.05 14.01
C THR A 10 1.11 -29.35 15.31
N THR A 11 1.93 -30.01 16.13
CA THR A 11 2.63 -29.34 17.23
C THR A 11 3.81 -28.54 16.69
N ILE A 12 4.26 -27.54 17.45
CA ILE A 12 5.46 -26.75 17.11
C ILE A 12 6.72 -27.64 17.08
N GLY A 13 6.81 -28.62 17.98
CA GLY A 13 7.90 -29.58 18.03
C GLY A 13 7.98 -30.45 16.79
N ASP A 14 6.87 -31.05 16.38
CA ASP A 14 6.79 -31.88 15.17
C ASP A 14 7.16 -31.07 13.93
N LEU A 15 6.64 -29.84 13.82
CA LEU A 15 6.88 -28.99 12.67
C LEU A 15 8.34 -28.51 12.55
N LEU A 16 8.91 -27.96 13.63
CA LEU A 16 10.20 -27.25 13.59
C LEU A 16 11.40 -28.13 13.95
N LEU A 17 11.20 -29.16 14.77
CA LEU A 17 12.27 -30.10 15.17
C LEU A 17 12.14 -31.43 14.43
N GLY A 18 10.92 -31.94 14.25
CA GLY A 18 10.65 -33.22 13.59
C GLY A 18 10.58 -33.13 12.05
N SER A 19 10.36 -31.93 11.49
CA SER A 19 10.01 -31.76 10.07
C SER A 19 8.82 -32.64 9.67
N THR A 20 7.81 -32.71 10.53
CA THR A 20 6.59 -33.50 10.34
C THR A 20 5.35 -32.64 10.62
N ILE A 21 4.21 -33.03 10.05
CA ILE A 21 2.88 -32.55 10.43
C ILE A 21 2.16 -33.68 11.15
N SER A 22 1.80 -33.47 12.42
CA SER A 22 1.38 -34.51 13.36
C SER A 22 0.19 -35.35 12.86
N LYS A 23 -0.86 -34.71 12.35
CA LYS A 23 -2.10 -35.38 11.89
C LYS A 23 -2.67 -34.66 10.68
N ASN A 24 -2.77 -35.34 9.54
CA ASN A 24 -3.53 -34.89 8.39
C ASN A 24 -5.04 -35.16 8.56
N ALA A 25 -5.85 -34.86 7.54
CA ALA A 25 -7.30 -35.06 7.56
C ALA A 25 -7.73 -36.53 7.82
N GLU A 26 -6.85 -37.50 7.54
CA GLU A 26 -7.04 -38.93 7.78
C GLU A 26 -6.45 -39.41 9.12
N GLY A 27 -5.92 -38.49 9.94
CA GLY A 27 -5.26 -38.81 11.20
C GLY A 27 -3.86 -39.39 11.07
N LYS A 28 -3.25 -39.38 9.87
CA LYS A 28 -1.89 -39.88 9.62
C LYS A 28 -0.85 -38.76 9.67
N PRO A 29 0.37 -39.02 10.15
CA PRO A 29 1.45 -38.04 10.11
C PRO A 29 1.96 -37.87 8.66
N LEU A 30 2.30 -36.63 8.29
CA LEU A 30 3.07 -36.33 7.08
C LEU A 30 4.52 -36.09 7.49
N SER A 31 5.45 -36.86 6.94
CA SER A 31 6.88 -36.75 7.23
C SER A 31 7.64 -36.01 6.13
N SER A 32 8.89 -35.63 6.42
CA SER A 32 9.81 -35.00 5.46
C SER A 32 9.31 -33.65 4.91
N ILE A 33 8.69 -32.86 5.80
CA ILE A 33 8.20 -31.52 5.47
C ILE A 33 9.37 -30.55 5.30
N ASN A 34 9.67 -30.21 4.05
CA ASN A 34 10.58 -29.12 3.73
C ASN A 34 9.82 -27.78 3.73
N LEU A 35 9.73 -27.13 4.89
CA LEU A 35 9.18 -25.78 4.98
C LEU A 35 10.10 -24.77 4.30
N VAL A 36 9.53 -23.82 3.55
CA VAL A 36 10.27 -22.75 2.87
C VAL A 36 9.53 -21.43 3.03
N ILE A 37 10.27 -20.35 3.31
CA ILE A 37 9.78 -18.97 3.20
C ILE A 37 10.01 -18.54 1.75
N PRO A 38 8.94 -18.43 0.95
CA PRO A 38 9.08 -18.09 -0.46
C PRO A 38 9.43 -16.60 -0.63
N PRO A 39 10.07 -16.19 -1.73
CA PRO A 39 10.59 -14.84 -1.88
C PRO A 39 9.53 -13.73 -1.94
N TYR A 40 8.27 -14.10 -2.18
CA TYR A 40 7.15 -13.17 -2.18
C TYR A 40 6.65 -12.78 -0.78
N GLN A 41 7.09 -13.50 0.26
CA GLN A 41 6.74 -13.17 1.63
C GLN A 41 7.38 -11.87 2.08
N ARG A 42 6.70 -11.17 2.99
CA ARG A 42 7.26 -9.96 3.57
C ARG A 42 8.37 -10.29 4.57
N PRO A 43 9.31 -9.37 4.80
CA PRO A 43 10.35 -9.54 5.83
C PRO A 43 9.77 -9.67 7.24
N TYR A 44 10.60 -10.09 8.20
CA TYR A 44 10.22 -10.25 9.60
C TYR A 44 10.01 -8.88 10.27
N LYS A 45 8.74 -8.48 10.40
CA LYS A 45 8.33 -7.15 10.94
C LYS A 45 7.91 -7.21 12.41
N TRP A 46 7.83 -8.40 13.03
CA TRP A 46 7.48 -8.50 14.45
C TRP A 46 8.55 -7.81 15.31
N THR A 47 8.11 -6.95 16.23
CA THR A 47 8.97 -6.28 17.21
C THR A 47 9.07 -7.10 18.49
N THR A 48 9.96 -6.69 19.39
CA THR A 48 10.14 -7.30 20.71
C THR A 48 8.84 -7.37 21.50
N LYS A 49 7.96 -6.36 21.37
CA LYS A 49 6.63 -6.36 21.98
C LYS A 49 5.79 -7.57 21.53
N ASN A 50 5.78 -7.88 20.23
CA ASN A 50 5.00 -9.00 19.71
C ASN A 50 5.59 -10.34 20.17
N ALA A 51 6.92 -10.46 20.15
CA ALA A 51 7.62 -11.67 20.58
C ALA A 51 7.43 -11.96 22.07
N VAL A 52 7.53 -10.92 22.92
CA VAL A 52 7.28 -11.02 24.36
C VAL A 52 5.81 -11.34 24.64
N GLN A 53 4.87 -10.70 23.94
CA GLN A 53 3.45 -11.04 24.09
C GLN A 53 3.18 -12.52 23.79
N LEU A 54 3.73 -13.05 22.69
CA LEU A 54 3.58 -14.46 22.36
C LEU A 54 4.12 -15.37 23.49
N LEU A 55 5.29 -15.04 24.05
CA LEU A 55 5.87 -15.79 25.15
C LEU A 55 5.01 -15.71 26.43
N ASP A 56 4.55 -14.51 26.80
CA ASP A 56 3.69 -14.30 27.96
C ASP A 56 2.37 -15.09 27.81
N ASP A 57 1.75 -15.10 26.62
CA ASP A 57 0.53 -15.87 26.34
C ASP A 57 0.75 -17.39 26.49
N ILE A 58 1.92 -17.90 26.08
CA ILE A 58 2.29 -19.33 26.22
C ILE A 58 2.49 -19.68 27.69
N ILE A 59 3.20 -18.84 28.45
CA ILE A 59 3.42 -19.04 29.88
C ILE A 59 2.09 -19.04 30.62
N GLU A 60 1.18 -18.12 30.28
CA GLU A 60 -0.17 -18.10 30.84
C GLU A 60 -0.94 -19.39 30.52
N ALA A 61 -0.91 -19.86 29.27
CA ALA A 61 -1.57 -21.10 28.87
C ALA A 61 -1.01 -22.33 29.61
N LYS A 62 0.32 -22.41 29.78
CA LYS A 62 1.00 -23.44 30.57
C LYS A 62 0.51 -23.41 32.03
N ASN A 63 0.51 -22.23 32.65
CA ASN A 63 0.14 -22.06 34.07
C ASN A 63 -1.35 -22.36 34.32
N GLN A 64 -2.19 -22.18 33.31
CA GLN A 64 -3.60 -22.60 33.32
C GLN A 64 -3.79 -24.11 33.07
N ASN A 65 -2.71 -24.88 32.92
CA ASN A 65 -2.72 -26.31 32.59
C ASN A 65 -3.55 -26.65 31.35
N LYS A 66 -3.53 -25.77 30.33
CA LYS A 66 -4.21 -26.06 29.06
C LYS A 66 -3.48 -27.19 28.34
N GLU A 67 -4.14 -28.33 28.17
CA GLU A 67 -3.57 -29.50 27.47
C GLU A 67 -3.21 -29.17 26.02
N THR A 68 -3.95 -28.27 25.37
CA THR A 68 -3.69 -27.82 24.01
C THR A 68 -3.81 -26.31 23.93
N TYR A 69 -2.74 -25.65 23.50
CA TYR A 69 -2.74 -24.21 23.21
C TYR A 69 -2.69 -23.98 21.70
N ARG A 70 -3.80 -23.55 21.11
CA ARG A 70 -3.87 -23.30 19.67
C ARG A 70 -3.26 -21.93 19.35
N VAL A 71 -2.06 -21.94 18.78
CA VAL A 71 -1.28 -20.73 18.46
C VAL A 71 -1.63 -20.14 17.08
N GLY A 72 -2.60 -20.75 16.41
CA GLY A 72 -3.35 -20.25 15.26
C GLY A 72 -3.17 -21.09 13.99
N THR A 73 -3.33 -20.46 12.82
CA THR A 73 -3.31 -21.15 11.52
C THR A 73 -1.99 -20.96 10.77
N LEU A 74 -1.52 -21.99 10.07
CA LEU A 74 -0.38 -22.00 9.14
C LEU A 74 -0.92 -22.41 7.76
N ILE A 75 -0.74 -21.55 6.75
CA ILE A 75 -1.20 -21.86 5.38
C ILE A 75 0.02 -22.18 4.53
N LEU A 76 0.03 -23.35 3.91
CA LEU A 76 1.11 -23.90 3.11
C LEU A 76 0.65 -24.15 1.67
N HIS A 77 1.48 -23.74 0.72
CA HIS A 77 1.38 -24.14 -0.68
C HIS A 77 2.43 -25.23 -0.95
N TYR A 78 1.98 -26.43 -1.30
CA TYR A 78 2.86 -27.54 -1.66
C TYR A 78 3.28 -27.42 -3.13
N ASP A 79 4.53 -27.00 -3.35
CA ASP A 79 5.15 -26.97 -4.68
C ASP A 79 5.62 -28.38 -5.03
N THR A 80 4.81 -29.07 -5.82
CA THR A 80 5.06 -30.45 -6.28
C THR A 80 6.35 -30.57 -7.09
N ALA A 81 6.77 -29.51 -7.81
CA ALA A 81 7.98 -29.52 -8.61
C ALA A 81 9.25 -29.46 -7.75
N LYS A 82 9.19 -28.72 -6.63
CA LYS A 82 10.32 -28.58 -5.69
C LYS A 82 10.24 -29.50 -4.47
N GLY A 83 9.12 -30.19 -4.28
CA GLY A 83 8.85 -30.98 -3.08
C GLY A 83 8.89 -30.13 -1.80
N ALA A 84 8.44 -28.88 -1.88
CA ALA A 84 8.60 -27.88 -0.81
C ALA A 84 7.25 -27.30 -0.36
N TYR A 85 7.14 -27.01 0.93
CA TYR A 85 5.97 -26.41 1.55
C TYR A 85 6.22 -24.92 1.77
N ASN A 86 5.77 -24.11 0.82
CA ASN A 86 5.92 -22.66 0.84
C ASN A 86 4.92 -22.04 1.84
N ILE A 87 5.43 -21.28 2.80
CA ILE A 87 4.59 -20.57 3.77
C ILE A 87 3.86 -19.42 3.07
N VAL A 88 2.53 -19.47 3.06
CA VAL A 88 1.64 -18.41 2.55
C VAL A 88 1.15 -17.52 3.68
N ASP A 89 0.86 -18.09 4.85
CA ASP A 89 0.54 -17.36 6.08
C ASP A 89 1.18 -18.00 7.31
N GLY A 90 1.43 -17.23 8.36
CA GLY A 90 2.00 -17.71 9.62
C GLY A 90 3.51 -17.50 9.76
N GLN A 91 4.19 -17.02 8.72
CA GLN A 91 5.65 -16.82 8.67
C GLN A 91 6.22 -16.13 9.93
N GLN A 92 5.64 -15.01 10.35
CA GLN A 92 6.13 -14.23 11.50
C GLN A 92 6.07 -15.04 12.81
N ARG A 93 5.01 -15.82 13.00
CA ARG A 93 4.85 -16.71 14.15
C ARG A 93 5.85 -17.86 14.06
N THR A 94 5.95 -18.52 12.91
CA THR A 94 6.88 -19.63 12.69
C THR A 94 8.32 -19.23 12.99
N ILE A 95 8.79 -18.09 12.46
CA ILE A 95 10.12 -17.54 12.77
C ILE A 95 10.27 -17.31 14.28
N THR A 96 9.29 -16.68 14.94
CA THR A 96 9.38 -16.38 16.37
C THR A 96 9.42 -17.64 17.24
N PHE A 97 8.65 -18.68 16.89
CA PHE A 97 8.72 -19.98 17.55
C PHE A 97 10.09 -20.64 17.35
N SER A 98 10.68 -20.55 16.16
CA SER A 98 12.04 -21.06 15.92
C SER A 98 13.08 -20.33 16.78
N LEU A 99 12.97 -19.01 16.92
CA LEU A 99 13.86 -18.23 17.79
C LEU A 99 13.64 -18.55 19.28
N LEU A 100 12.39 -18.78 19.69
CA LEU A 100 12.05 -19.13 21.07
C LEU A 100 12.58 -20.52 21.44
N LEU A 101 12.39 -21.51 20.55
CA LEU A 101 12.97 -22.84 20.71
C LEU A 101 14.49 -22.75 20.78
N LEU A 102 15.13 -21.98 19.90
CA LEU A 102 16.58 -21.79 19.93
C LEU A 102 17.06 -21.22 21.28
N ALA A 103 16.36 -20.21 21.81
CA ALA A 103 16.71 -19.58 23.08
C ALA A 103 16.47 -20.48 24.31
N LEU A 104 15.55 -21.45 24.23
CA LEU A 104 15.31 -22.45 25.28
C LEU A 104 16.24 -23.67 25.17
N ASN A 105 16.84 -23.88 24.00
CA ASN A 105 17.58 -25.08 23.61
C ASN A 105 19.10 -24.97 23.82
N GLU A 106 19.55 -24.20 24.82
CA GLU A 106 20.98 -24.07 25.14
C GLU A 106 21.67 -25.43 25.45
N ASN A 107 20.90 -26.48 25.79
CA ASN A 107 21.45 -27.76 26.28
C ASN A 107 21.21 -29.00 25.39
N GLU A 108 20.30 -29.03 24.41
CA GLU A 108 20.04 -30.27 23.63
C GLU A 108 20.74 -30.35 22.26
N GLY A 109 21.37 -29.26 21.77
CA GLY A 109 22.11 -29.27 20.50
C GLY A 109 21.28 -29.61 19.25
N LYS A 110 19.94 -29.61 19.35
CA LYS A 110 19.06 -29.91 18.20
C LYS A 110 19.06 -28.75 17.22
N ASN A 111 19.52 -29.03 16.00
CA ASN A 111 19.43 -28.12 14.87
C ASN A 111 17.95 -27.88 14.52
N ILE A 112 17.57 -26.62 14.29
CA ILE A 112 16.24 -26.24 13.80
C ILE A 112 16.40 -25.96 12.30
N PRO A 113 16.06 -26.90 11.39
CA PRO A 113 16.36 -26.75 9.96
C PRO A 113 15.78 -25.47 9.34
N PHE A 114 14.61 -25.05 9.84
CA PHE A 114 13.92 -23.83 9.42
C PHE A 114 14.76 -22.55 9.59
N LEU A 115 15.66 -22.50 10.58
CA LEU A 115 16.53 -21.33 10.81
C LEU A 115 17.65 -21.19 9.78
N ASN A 116 17.95 -22.24 9.01
CA ASN A 116 18.97 -22.20 7.94
C ASN A 116 18.44 -21.60 6.63
N GLN A 117 17.19 -21.17 6.59
CA GLN A 117 16.60 -20.58 5.39
C GLN A 117 17.21 -19.22 5.08
N CYS A 118 17.42 -18.97 3.78
CA CYS A 118 17.83 -17.68 3.30
C CYS A 118 16.62 -16.72 3.35
N LEU A 119 16.69 -15.72 4.21
CA LEU A 119 15.73 -14.62 4.21
C LEU A 119 16.23 -13.53 3.27
N THR A 120 15.31 -12.83 2.61
CA THR A 120 15.65 -11.66 1.79
C THR A 120 16.46 -10.66 2.61
N ASP A 121 17.60 -10.22 2.08
CA ASP A 121 18.50 -9.26 2.74
C ASP A 121 17.82 -7.89 2.82
N GLU A 122 17.19 -7.64 3.96
CA GLU A 122 16.42 -6.43 4.24
C GLU A 122 16.70 -5.96 5.67
N MET A 123 16.82 -4.64 5.84
CA MET A 123 17.20 -4.00 7.11
C MET A 123 16.33 -4.46 8.30
N HIS A 124 15.07 -4.82 8.07
CA HIS A 124 14.20 -5.29 9.15
C HIS A 124 14.54 -6.70 9.61
N ASN A 125 14.91 -7.63 8.72
CA ASN A 125 15.35 -8.97 9.12
C ASN A 125 16.61 -8.88 9.99
N ALA A 126 17.62 -8.15 9.49
CA ALA A 126 18.90 -7.94 10.18
C ALA A 126 18.73 -7.26 11.54
N ARG A 127 17.71 -6.42 11.71
CA ARG A 127 17.44 -5.72 12.98
C ARG A 127 16.54 -6.53 13.91
N ASN A 128 15.40 -7.01 13.43
CA ASN A 128 14.34 -7.56 14.27
C ASN A 128 14.64 -8.98 14.73
N ILE A 129 15.26 -9.82 13.89
CA ILE A 129 15.57 -11.21 14.25
C ILE A 129 16.55 -11.25 15.44
N PRO A 130 17.73 -10.59 15.38
CA PRO A 130 18.65 -10.59 16.52
C PRO A 130 18.08 -9.89 17.76
N ASN A 131 17.31 -8.81 17.59
CA ASN A 131 16.70 -8.11 18.71
C ASN A 131 15.64 -8.95 19.42
N ASN A 132 14.79 -9.66 18.66
CA ASN A 132 13.78 -10.52 19.25
C ASN A 132 14.43 -11.74 19.89
N TYR A 133 15.40 -12.38 19.24
CA TYR A 133 16.16 -13.49 19.82
C TYR A 133 16.80 -13.09 21.17
N ARG A 134 17.59 -12.01 21.21
CA ARG A 134 18.20 -11.51 22.46
C ARG A 134 17.18 -11.14 23.53
N THR A 135 16.02 -10.64 23.12
CA THR A 135 14.95 -10.28 24.06
C THR A 135 14.32 -11.52 24.68
N LEU A 136 14.02 -12.52 23.85
CA LEU A 136 13.50 -13.82 24.30
C LEU A 136 14.52 -14.53 25.19
N GLU A 137 15.78 -14.57 24.77
CA GLU A 137 16.91 -15.12 25.54
C GLU A 137 16.99 -14.48 26.93
N ARG A 138 17.00 -13.14 27.03
CA ARG A 138 16.97 -12.44 28.33
C ARG A 138 15.74 -12.82 29.17
N ARG A 139 14.56 -12.90 28.55
CA ARG A 139 13.32 -13.25 29.25
C ARG A 139 13.39 -14.68 29.80
N ILE A 140 13.90 -15.62 29.03
CA ILE A 140 14.10 -17.01 29.46
C ILE A 140 15.12 -17.08 30.60
N HIS A 141 16.20 -16.29 30.53
CA HIS A 141 17.19 -16.22 31.61
C HIS A 141 16.63 -15.66 32.94
N THR A 142 15.54 -14.90 32.91
CA THR A 142 14.85 -14.47 34.15
C THR A 142 14.12 -15.61 34.86
N ILE A 143 13.84 -16.71 34.17
CA ILE A 143 13.28 -17.93 34.75
C ILE A 143 14.44 -18.68 35.40
N ALA A 144 14.68 -18.44 36.70
CA ALA A 144 15.86 -18.95 37.39
C ALA A 144 15.90 -20.49 37.46
N ASP A 145 14.74 -21.12 37.64
CA ASP A 145 14.63 -22.57 37.75
C ASP A 145 14.79 -23.27 36.39
N SER A 146 15.82 -24.12 36.27
CA SER A 146 16.06 -24.91 35.06
C SER A 146 14.93 -25.90 34.78
N ARG A 147 14.24 -26.38 35.82
CA ARG A 147 13.07 -27.23 35.67
C ARG A 147 11.92 -26.47 35.01
N GLU A 148 11.64 -25.25 35.47
CA GLU A 148 10.57 -24.42 34.91
C GLU A 148 10.85 -24.09 33.42
N ARG A 149 12.11 -23.84 33.07
CA ARG A 149 12.53 -23.66 31.67
C ARG A 149 12.30 -24.92 30.83
N ASN A 150 12.65 -26.09 31.34
CA ASN A 150 12.42 -27.36 30.66
C ASN A 150 10.93 -27.65 30.46
N GLU A 151 10.11 -27.41 31.49
CA GLU A 151 8.66 -27.57 31.39
C GLU A 151 8.04 -26.60 30.37
N LEU A 152 8.55 -25.37 30.27
CA LEU A 152 8.12 -24.41 29.24
C LEU A 152 8.53 -24.88 27.84
N TYR A 153 9.75 -25.39 27.68
CA TYR A 153 10.23 -25.97 26.43
C TYR A 153 9.37 -27.16 25.99
N ASP A 154 9.07 -28.09 26.90
CA ASP A 154 8.20 -29.23 26.64
C ASP A 154 6.78 -28.78 26.29
N TYR A 155 6.25 -27.75 26.95
CA TYR A 155 4.94 -27.19 26.65
C TYR A 155 4.88 -26.57 25.24
N ILE A 156 5.91 -25.81 24.86
CA ILE A 156 6.00 -25.24 23.51
C ILE A 156 6.09 -26.36 22.48
N LYS A 157 6.93 -27.37 22.73
CA LYS A 157 7.16 -28.47 21.80
C LYS A 157 5.90 -29.31 21.59
N ASN A 158 5.21 -29.68 22.66
CA ASN A 158 4.20 -30.75 22.63
C ASN A 158 2.76 -30.23 22.74
N ASN A 159 2.52 -29.06 23.34
CA ASN A 159 1.17 -28.57 23.63
C ASN A 159 0.77 -27.34 22.79
N CYS A 160 1.73 -26.62 22.19
CA CYS A 160 1.42 -25.56 21.24
C CYS A 160 1.12 -26.15 19.86
N GLU A 161 -0.12 -25.98 19.39
CA GLU A 161 -0.60 -26.55 18.13
C GLU A 161 -0.99 -25.49 17.10
N LEU A 162 -0.70 -25.79 15.83
CA LEU A 162 -1.16 -25.06 14.66
C LEU A 162 -2.23 -25.85 13.92
N ILE A 163 -3.23 -25.14 13.38
CA ILE A 163 -4.06 -25.67 12.29
C ILE A 163 -3.28 -25.43 10.99
N VAL A 164 -2.99 -26.48 10.24
CA VAL A 164 -2.27 -26.40 8.97
C VAL A 164 -3.27 -26.59 7.83
N VAL A 165 -3.27 -25.64 6.89
CA VAL A 165 -4.01 -25.75 5.63
C VAL A 165 -2.99 -25.94 4.52
N ILE A 166 -3.08 -27.06 3.81
CA ILE A 166 -2.16 -27.40 2.72
C ILE A 166 -2.96 -27.48 1.43
N THR A 167 -2.46 -26.85 0.39
CA THR A 167 -3.00 -26.97 -0.97
C THR A 167 -1.88 -26.99 -1.99
N GLU A 168 -2.12 -27.66 -3.11
CA GLU A 168 -1.25 -27.65 -4.29
C GLU A 168 -1.53 -26.44 -5.19
N ASP A 169 -2.64 -25.72 -4.97
CA ASP A 169 -2.97 -24.50 -5.69
C ASP A 169 -2.65 -23.27 -4.84
N ILE A 170 -1.60 -22.54 -5.22
CA ILE A 170 -1.21 -21.28 -4.59
C ILE A 170 -2.36 -20.25 -4.59
N SER A 171 -3.24 -20.29 -5.59
CA SER A 171 -4.42 -19.43 -5.68
C SER A 171 -5.40 -19.69 -4.54
N GLU A 172 -5.66 -20.96 -4.25
CA GLU A 172 -6.49 -21.37 -3.13
C GLU A 172 -5.83 -20.96 -1.81
N ALA A 173 -4.52 -21.17 -1.65
CA ALA A 173 -3.80 -20.77 -0.43
C ALA A 173 -3.96 -19.27 -0.14
N PHE A 174 -3.85 -18.42 -1.17
CA PHE A 174 -4.07 -16.98 -1.03
C PHE A 174 -5.55 -16.62 -0.75
N GLN A 175 -6.54 -17.38 -1.24
CA GLN A 175 -7.94 -17.16 -0.85
C GLN A 175 -8.16 -17.43 0.65
N PHE A 176 -7.53 -18.50 1.18
CA PHE A 176 -7.58 -18.77 2.61
C PHE A 176 -6.92 -17.65 3.42
N PHE A 177 -5.76 -17.17 2.97
CA PHE A 177 -5.10 -16.01 3.57
C PHE A 177 -6.01 -14.78 3.63
N ASP A 178 -6.65 -14.41 2.51
CA ASP A 178 -7.58 -13.27 2.47
C ASP A 178 -8.74 -13.45 3.46
N SER A 179 -9.34 -14.65 3.49
CA SER A 179 -10.48 -14.96 4.37
C SER A 179 -10.15 -14.97 5.86
N GLN A 180 -8.94 -15.38 6.24
CA GLN A 180 -8.47 -15.41 7.63
C GLN A 180 -8.15 -14.00 8.13
N ASN A 181 -7.48 -13.19 7.29
CA ASN A 181 -7.12 -11.83 7.66
C ASN A 181 -8.33 -10.89 7.76
N ALA A 182 -9.41 -11.16 7.02
CA ALA A 182 -10.68 -10.45 7.15
C ALA A 182 -11.29 -10.52 8.57
N ARG A 183 -10.93 -11.54 9.36
CA ARG A 183 -11.43 -11.74 10.74
C ARG A 183 -10.44 -11.33 11.84
N GLY A 184 -9.17 -11.06 11.49
CA GLY A 184 -8.07 -10.83 12.42
C GLY A 184 -7.62 -9.37 12.56
N LYS A 185 -6.38 -9.14 13.00
CA LYS A 185 -5.75 -7.81 13.00
C LYS A 185 -5.63 -7.32 11.56
N LYS A 186 -6.45 -6.34 11.18
CA LYS A 186 -6.55 -5.82 9.80
C LYS A 186 -5.17 -5.52 9.21
N LEU A 187 -4.85 -6.21 8.12
CA LEU A 187 -3.77 -5.81 7.22
C LEU A 187 -4.17 -4.51 6.52
N TYR A 188 -3.19 -3.80 5.95
CA TYR A 188 -3.55 -2.70 5.08
C TYR A 188 -4.24 -3.26 3.83
N PRO A 189 -5.26 -2.57 3.27
CA PRO A 189 -5.89 -3.00 2.03
C PRO A 189 -4.87 -3.36 0.94
N HIS A 190 -3.83 -2.55 0.74
CA HIS A 190 -2.82 -2.81 -0.29
C HIS A 190 -2.04 -4.12 -0.09
N ASP A 191 -1.93 -4.66 1.14
CA ASP A 191 -1.31 -5.97 1.40
C ASP A 191 -2.15 -7.12 0.82
N LEU A 192 -3.48 -7.01 0.86
CA LEU A 192 -4.40 -7.98 0.24
C LEU A 192 -4.30 -7.93 -1.28
N LEU A 193 -4.16 -6.72 -1.85
CA LEU A 193 -3.94 -6.55 -3.28
C LEU A 193 -2.61 -7.15 -3.73
N LYS A 194 -1.54 -6.94 -2.96
CA LYS A 194 -0.23 -7.57 -3.22
C LYS A 194 -0.37 -9.09 -3.37
N ALA A 195 -1.01 -9.75 -2.40
CA ALA A 195 -1.21 -11.19 -2.42
C ALA A 195 -2.02 -11.64 -3.66
N TYR A 196 -3.11 -10.93 -3.98
CA TYR A 196 -3.91 -11.21 -5.17
C TYR A 196 -3.10 -11.09 -6.47
N HIS A 197 -2.31 -10.03 -6.62
CA HIS A 197 -1.56 -9.81 -7.85
C HIS A 197 -0.33 -10.71 -7.96
N LEU A 198 0.28 -11.16 -6.85
CA LEU A 198 1.33 -12.18 -6.87
C LEU A 198 0.86 -13.49 -7.52
N ARG A 199 -0.37 -13.91 -7.20
CA ARG A 199 -1.00 -15.10 -7.79
C ARG A 199 -1.15 -15.01 -9.31
N GLU A 200 -1.46 -13.82 -9.82
CA GLU A 200 -1.60 -13.61 -11.28
C GLU A 200 -0.23 -13.62 -12.00
N MET A 201 0.88 -13.65 -11.25
CA MET A 201 2.25 -13.69 -11.76
C MET A 201 2.91 -15.08 -11.72
N ASN A 202 2.17 -16.17 -11.46
CA ASN A 202 2.73 -17.53 -11.33
C ASN A 202 3.53 -18.05 -12.55
N HIS A 203 3.45 -17.37 -13.69
CA HIS A 203 4.16 -17.70 -14.92
C HIS A 203 5.52 -16.99 -15.05
N LEU A 204 5.79 -16.00 -14.21
CA LEU A 204 7.08 -15.32 -14.15
C LEU A 204 8.11 -16.19 -13.44
N ASP A 205 9.37 -16.03 -13.80
CA ASP A 205 10.44 -16.72 -13.07
C ASP A 205 10.59 -16.16 -11.64
N THR A 206 11.31 -16.92 -10.81
CA THR A 206 11.50 -16.56 -9.39
C THR A 206 12.26 -15.24 -9.23
N THR A 207 13.25 -14.96 -10.09
CA THR A 207 14.08 -13.75 -10.03
C THR A 207 13.30 -12.49 -10.40
N GLN A 208 12.41 -12.56 -11.38
CA GLN A 208 11.52 -11.47 -11.76
C GLN A 208 10.51 -11.17 -10.65
N THR A 209 9.92 -12.22 -10.07
CA THR A 209 9.00 -12.10 -8.94
C THR A 209 9.68 -11.44 -7.74
N GLU A 210 10.90 -11.86 -7.42
CA GLU A 210 11.74 -11.25 -6.37
C GLU A 210 11.99 -9.76 -6.59
N LYS A 211 12.33 -9.36 -7.83
CA LYS A 211 12.55 -7.95 -8.16
C LYS A 211 11.29 -7.12 -7.96
N VAL A 212 10.13 -7.63 -8.37
CA VAL A 212 8.83 -6.94 -8.20
C VAL A 212 8.53 -6.78 -6.71
N VAL A 213 8.63 -7.86 -5.94
CA VAL A 213 8.36 -7.86 -4.49
C VAL A 213 9.31 -6.92 -3.75
N LYS A 214 10.62 -6.97 -4.07
CA LYS A 214 11.60 -6.06 -3.49
C LYS A 214 11.24 -4.60 -3.77
N SER A 215 10.93 -4.28 -5.03
CA SER A 215 10.57 -2.91 -5.40
C SER A 215 9.33 -2.38 -4.69
N TRP A 216 8.40 -3.28 -4.32
CA TRP A 216 7.21 -2.96 -3.55
C TRP A 216 7.52 -2.73 -2.06
N GLU A 217 8.33 -3.61 -1.46
CA GLU A 217 8.71 -3.51 -0.04
C GLU A 217 9.62 -2.32 0.24
N ASP A 218 10.44 -1.90 -0.74
CA ASP A 218 11.30 -0.72 -0.66
C ASP A 218 10.49 0.59 -0.57
N LEU A 219 9.19 0.59 -0.94
CA LEU A 219 8.31 1.74 -0.79
C LEU A 219 7.91 1.95 0.69
N ASP A 220 7.72 3.21 1.08
CA ASP A 220 7.16 3.53 2.40
C ASP A 220 5.72 3.01 2.50
N GLN A 221 5.54 1.94 3.27
CA GLN A 221 4.26 1.23 3.39
C GLN A 221 3.12 2.10 3.96
N LYS A 222 3.44 3.13 4.77
CA LYS A 222 2.41 4.05 5.28
C LYS A 222 1.96 5.01 4.19
N LYS A 223 2.91 5.57 3.44
CA LYS A 223 2.58 6.43 2.29
C LYS A 223 1.88 5.63 1.18
N LEU A 224 2.24 4.37 0.99
CA LEU A 224 1.59 3.48 0.04
C LEU A 224 0.13 3.21 0.43
N ALA A 225 -0.14 2.96 1.71
CA ALA A 225 -1.51 2.84 2.22
C ALA A 225 -2.33 4.11 1.93
N LEU A 226 -1.76 5.29 2.21
CA LEU A 226 -2.41 6.58 1.94
C LEU A 226 -2.63 6.79 0.44
N LEU A 227 -1.67 6.45 -0.43
CA LEU A 227 -1.84 6.53 -1.88
C LEU A 227 -3.09 5.76 -2.33
N PHE A 228 -3.24 4.52 -1.89
CA PHE A 228 -4.41 3.71 -2.25
C PHE A 228 -5.71 4.24 -1.65
N SER A 229 -5.73 4.55 -0.35
CA SER A 229 -6.96 4.94 0.35
C SER A 229 -7.44 6.35 0.02
N ASP A 230 -6.51 7.31 0.04
CA ASP A 230 -6.82 8.73 0.07
C ASP A 230 -6.74 9.38 -1.30
N TYR A 231 -5.95 8.83 -2.23
CA TYR A 231 -5.79 9.37 -3.57
C TYR A 231 -6.49 8.48 -4.60
N LEU A 232 -5.93 7.30 -4.87
CA LEU A 232 -6.36 6.47 -6.01
C LEU A 232 -7.81 5.98 -5.87
N TYR A 233 -8.21 5.52 -4.68
CA TYR A 233 -9.58 5.06 -4.46
C TYR A 233 -10.58 6.22 -4.59
N ARG A 234 -10.28 7.36 -3.96
CA ARG A 234 -11.17 8.53 -4.00
C ARG A 234 -11.32 9.07 -5.41
N VAL A 235 -10.24 9.16 -6.19
CA VAL A 235 -10.29 9.56 -7.60
C VAL A 235 -11.21 8.64 -8.41
N LYS A 236 -11.05 7.31 -8.26
CA LYS A 236 -11.88 6.33 -8.97
C LYS A 236 -13.38 6.46 -8.66
N GLU A 237 -13.74 6.92 -7.46
CA GLU A 237 -15.14 7.23 -7.11
C GLU A 237 -15.58 8.61 -7.62
N TRP A 238 -14.78 9.64 -7.40
CA TRP A 238 -15.14 11.02 -7.75
C TRP A 238 -15.27 11.22 -9.25
N ILE A 239 -14.43 10.59 -10.09
CA ILE A 239 -14.58 10.61 -11.54
C ILE A 239 -15.98 10.13 -11.97
N LYS A 240 -16.53 9.13 -11.28
CA LYS A 240 -17.86 8.57 -11.56
C LYS A 240 -19.00 9.40 -10.95
N GLY A 241 -18.70 10.46 -10.22
CA GLY A 241 -19.69 11.24 -9.47
C GLY A 241 -20.20 10.53 -8.21
N ASN A 242 -19.46 9.55 -7.70
CA ASN A 242 -19.82 8.84 -6.47
C ASN A 242 -19.22 9.53 -5.25
N ARG A 243 -19.82 9.27 -4.08
CA ARG A 243 -19.17 9.54 -2.80
C ARG A 243 -18.06 8.52 -2.55
N ALA A 244 -16.93 9.00 -2.04
CA ALA A 244 -15.80 8.18 -1.64
C ALA A 244 -15.83 7.94 -0.13
N GLU A 245 -16.15 6.71 0.27
CA GLU A 245 -16.05 6.25 1.65
C GLU A 245 -14.59 5.88 2.02
N GLU A 246 -14.39 5.07 3.05
CA GLU A 246 -13.09 4.51 3.40
C GLU A 246 -12.80 3.26 2.56
N LEU A 247 -11.56 3.14 2.07
CA LEU A 247 -11.09 1.94 1.39
C LEU A 247 -11.04 0.77 2.36
N ASN A 248 -11.73 -0.33 2.03
CA ASN A 248 -11.84 -1.52 2.84
C ASN A 248 -11.95 -2.78 1.97
N GLU A 249 -12.02 -3.95 2.59
CA GLU A 249 -12.02 -5.26 1.91
C GLU A 249 -13.17 -5.46 0.90
N HIS A 250 -14.29 -4.76 1.06
CA HIS A 250 -15.45 -4.87 0.17
C HIS A 250 -15.28 -4.08 -1.12
N ASN A 251 -14.66 -2.89 -1.05
CA ASN A 251 -14.49 -2.00 -2.20
C ASN A 251 -13.09 -2.10 -2.85
N ILE A 252 -12.15 -2.84 -2.23
CA ILE A 252 -10.79 -3.04 -2.74
C ILE A 252 -10.73 -3.76 -4.10
N GLN A 253 -11.79 -4.50 -4.46
CA GLN A 253 -11.89 -5.25 -5.71
C GLN A 253 -11.66 -4.37 -6.95
N LYS A 254 -11.87 -3.05 -6.84
CA LYS A 254 -11.61 -2.05 -7.91
C LYS A 254 -10.15 -2.01 -8.37
N PHE A 255 -9.22 -2.49 -7.55
CA PHE A 255 -7.80 -2.56 -7.88
C PHE A 255 -7.35 -3.92 -8.40
N LYS A 256 -8.19 -4.97 -8.31
CA LYS A 256 -7.88 -6.30 -8.84
C LYS A 256 -7.81 -6.33 -10.36
N GLY A 257 -8.59 -5.47 -11.02
CA GLY A 257 -8.49 -5.28 -12.46
C GLY A 257 -8.88 -6.50 -13.30
N ILE A 258 -8.27 -6.62 -14.47
CA ILE A 258 -8.52 -7.67 -15.46
C ILE A 258 -7.53 -8.82 -15.22
N ASN A 259 -8.04 -9.99 -14.83
CA ASN A 259 -7.24 -11.19 -14.63
C ASN A 259 -6.78 -11.84 -15.96
N ARG A 260 -5.85 -12.80 -15.86
CA ARG A 260 -5.29 -13.48 -17.04
C ARG A 260 -6.36 -14.20 -17.88
N SER A 261 -7.33 -14.86 -17.24
CA SER A 261 -8.38 -15.64 -17.91
C SER A 261 -9.52 -14.79 -18.50
N GLY A 262 -9.68 -13.53 -18.09
CA GLY A 262 -10.76 -12.66 -18.56
C GLY A 262 -10.62 -12.31 -20.03
N ASN A 263 -11.35 -12.99 -20.91
CA ASN A 263 -11.26 -12.83 -22.36
C ASN A 263 -12.45 -12.04 -22.96
N TYR A 264 -13.01 -11.11 -22.18
CA TYR A 264 -14.09 -10.25 -22.65
C TYR A 264 -13.58 -9.23 -23.68
N PRO A 265 -14.40 -8.78 -24.64
CA PRO A 265 -13.98 -7.82 -25.67
C PRO A 265 -13.35 -6.54 -25.09
N TYR A 266 -13.95 -5.95 -24.04
CA TYR A 266 -13.36 -4.76 -23.39
C TYR A 266 -12.00 -5.06 -22.74
N ALA A 267 -11.82 -6.27 -22.20
CA ALA A 267 -10.58 -6.67 -21.56
C ALA A 267 -9.44 -6.85 -22.57
N GLN A 268 -9.76 -7.30 -23.79
CA GLN A 268 -8.79 -7.46 -24.87
C GLN A 268 -8.14 -6.13 -25.27
N PHE A 269 -8.89 -5.02 -25.24
CA PHE A 269 -8.35 -3.68 -25.50
C PHE A 269 -7.19 -3.34 -24.56
N PHE A 270 -7.43 -3.43 -23.24
CA PHE A 270 -6.41 -3.13 -22.23
C PHE A 270 -5.28 -4.18 -22.22
N LYS A 271 -5.59 -5.46 -22.43
CA LYS A 271 -4.57 -6.51 -22.54
C LYS A 271 -3.65 -6.29 -23.75
N GLY A 272 -4.19 -5.87 -24.88
CA GLY A 272 -3.43 -5.55 -26.07
C GLY A 272 -2.49 -4.37 -25.84
N ALA A 273 -3.00 -3.28 -25.24
CA ALA A 273 -2.19 -2.12 -24.88
C ALA A 273 -1.05 -2.49 -23.91
N PHE A 274 -1.36 -3.28 -22.87
CA PHE A 274 -0.36 -3.80 -21.94
C PHE A 274 0.69 -4.67 -22.63
N ALA A 275 0.27 -5.66 -23.43
CA ALA A 275 1.19 -6.55 -24.11
C ALA A 275 2.12 -5.81 -25.08
N TYR A 276 1.59 -4.82 -25.81
CA TYR A 276 2.40 -3.98 -26.68
C TYR A 276 3.40 -3.14 -25.89
N ALA A 277 2.97 -2.46 -24.83
CA ALA A 277 3.85 -1.66 -23.99
C ALA A 277 4.95 -2.51 -23.34
N ASP A 278 4.61 -3.68 -22.81
CA ASP A 278 5.58 -4.59 -22.19
C ASP A 278 6.60 -5.10 -23.21
N MET A 279 6.15 -5.48 -24.42
CA MET A 279 7.03 -5.86 -25.53
C MET A 279 8.00 -4.73 -25.90
N VAL A 280 7.51 -3.50 -26.05
CA VAL A 280 8.35 -2.33 -26.38
C VAL A 280 9.35 -2.07 -25.26
N ASN A 281 8.90 -2.02 -24.01
CA ASN A 281 9.73 -1.71 -22.85
C ASN A 281 10.84 -2.73 -22.59
N GLN A 282 10.63 -4.00 -22.95
CA GLN A 282 11.63 -5.05 -22.81
C GLN A 282 12.58 -5.16 -24.01
N SER A 283 12.26 -4.49 -25.12
CA SER A 283 13.10 -4.48 -26.31
C SER A 283 14.24 -3.45 -26.22
N ALA A 284 15.12 -3.44 -27.22
CA ALA A 284 16.12 -2.39 -27.37
C ALA A 284 15.52 -1.04 -27.87
N MET A 285 14.23 -1.01 -28.23
CA MET A 285 13.60 0.16 -28.85
C MET A 285 13.74 1.42 -28.00
N PRO A 286 13.36 1.47 -26.71
CA PRO A 286 13.49 2.68 -25.89
C PRO A 286 14.93 3.22 -25.86
N PHE A 287 15.91 2.32 -25.76
CA PHE A 287 17.33 2.69 -25.74
C PHE A 287 17.80 3.26 -27.09
N VAL A 288 17.45 2.61 -28.21
CA VAL A 288 17.92 3.00 -29.55
C VAL A 288 17.21 4.26 -30.05
N SER A 289 15.92 4.44 -29.75
CA SER A 289 15.15 5.59 -30.20
C SER A 289 15.17 6.77 -29.21
N GLY A 290 15.69 6.57 -28.00
CA GLY A 290 15.59 7.55 -26.91
C GLY A 290 14.15 7.73 -26.39
N MET A 291 13.22 6.84 -26.76
CA MET A 291 11.85 6.88 -26.23
C MET A 291 11.83 6.48 -24.77
N THR A 292 10.96 7.10 -23.99
CA THR A 292 10.70 6.67 -22.62
C THR A 292 9.87 5.39 -22.60
N ASN A 293 9.93 4.66 -21.48
CA ASN A 293 9.09 3.48 -21.30
C ASN A 293 7.61 3.85 -21.36
N LEU A 294 6.86 3.05 -22.10
CA LEU A 294 5.41 3.17 -22.23
C LEU A 294 4.75 2.76 -20.91
N VAL A 295 3.75 3.54 -20.48
CA VAL A 295 2.91 3.22 -19.31
C VAL A 295 1.53 2.77 -19.80
N PRO A 296 1.20 1.48 -19.67
CA PRO A 296 -0.02 0.91 -20.25
C PRO A 296 -1.26 1.02 -19.34
N PHE A 297 -1.33 2.05 -18.51
CA PHE A 297 -2.43 2.23 -17.57
C PHE A 297 -2.66 3.70 -17.26
N GLN A 298 -3.89 4.02 -16.86
CA GLN A 298 -4.33 5.31 -16.34
C GLN A 298 -5.14 5.09 -15.06
N ILE A 299 -5.27 6.10 -14.19
CA ILE A 299 -5.93 5.96 -12.88
C ILE A 299 -7.38 5.53 -13.02
N ASP A 300 -8.10 5.99 -14.04
CA ASP A 300 -9.52 5.71 -14.26
C ASP A 300 -9.79 4.42 -15.06
N THR A 301 -8.75 3.80 -15.61
CA THR A 301 -8.85 2.57 -16.40
C THR A 301 -8.74 1.29 -15.55
N PRO A 302 -9.25 0.14 -16.06
CA PRO A 302 -8.96 -1.17 -15.48
C PRO A 302 -7.48 -1.52 -15.58
N ILE A 303 -6.89 -1.98 -14.48
CA ILE A 303 -5.49 -2.41 -14.43
C ILE A 303 -5.41 -3.88 -14.88
N ILE A 304 -4.31 -4.30 -15.51
CA ILE A 304 -4.06 -5.74 -15.74
C ILE A 304 -3.56 -6.38 -14.44
N ALA A 305 -4.18 -7.47 -14.01
CA ALA A 305 -3.77 -8.13 -12.79
C ALA A 305 -2.39 -8.78 -12.95
N GLY A 306 -1.54 -8.65 -11.93
CA GLY A 306 -0.19 -9.21 -11.93
C GLY A 306 0.85 -8.10 -11.85
N LYS A 307 1.94 -8.23 -12.62
CA LYS A 307 3.07 -7.28 -12.60
C LYS A 307 2.63 -5.83 -12.84
N SER A 308 1.67 -5.62 -13.74
CA SER A 308 1.16 -4.28 -14.06
C SER A 308 0.60 -3.54 -12.85
N PHE A 309 0.05 -4.24 -11.84
CA PHE A 309 -0.42 -3.60 -10.62
C PHE A 309 0.71 -3.03 -9.77
N PHE A 310 1.84 -3.74 -9.69
CA PHE A 310 3.02 -3.26 -8.98
C PHE A 310 3.65 -2.07 -9.68
N ASP A 311 3.73 -2.14 -11.01
CA ASP A 311 4.19 -1.03 -11.85
C ASP A 311 3.26 0.19 -11.70
N TYR A 312 1.94 -0.02 -11.68
CA TYR A 312 0.91 0.99 -11.42
C TYR A 312 1.10 1.65 -10.06
N ALA A 313 1.23 0.86 -8.99
CA ALA A 313 1.38 1.40 -7.64
C ALA A 313 2.66 2.22 -7.50
N LYS A 314 3.78 1.70 -8.00
CA LYS A 314 5.08 2.40 -7.97
C LYS A 314 5.04 3.70 -8.78
N HIS A 315 4.42 3.66 -9.96
CA HIS A 315 4.30 4.83 -10.83
C HIS A 315 3.59 6.00 -10.13
N TYR A 316 2.38 5.77 -9.60
CA TYR A 316 1.65 6.85 -8.91
C TYR A 316 2.23 7.21 -7.55
N PHE A 317 2.95 6.29 -6.90
CA PHE A 317 3.69 6.61 -5.67
C PHE A 317 4.79 7.63 -5.95
N GLU A 318 5.59 7.44 -7.00
CA GLU A 318 6.66 8.38 -7.35
C GLU A 318 6.10 9.70 -7.90
N ILE A 319 5.02 9.68 -8.71
CA ILE A 319 4.38 10.92 -9.18
C ILE A 319 3.83 11.72 -8.01
N LEU A 320 3.08 11.11 -7.09
CA LEU A 320 2.52 11.82 -5.95
C LEU A 320 3.63 12.38 -5.03
N LYS A 321 4.70 11.60 -4.82
CA LYS A 321 5.87 12.05 -4.08
C LYS A 321 6.57 13.25 -4.75
N ASP A 322 6.61 13.29 -6.08
CA ASP A 322 7.13 14.41 -6.86
C ASP A 322 6.25 15.67 -6.69
N ILE A 323 4.94 15.53 -6.89
CA ILE A 323 3.95 16.61 -6.72
C ILE A 323 4.02 17.22 -5.30
N GLN A 324 4.30 16.40 -4.30
CA GLN A 324 4.41 16.82 -2.91
C GLN A 324 5.80 17.38 -2.54
N ASN A 325 6.78 17.31 -3.43
CA ASN A 325 8.12 17.84 -3.23
C ASN A 325 8.34 19.13 -4.04
N ASN A 326 8.17 20.28 -3.39
CA ASN A 326 8.37 21.58 -4.03
C ASN A 326 9.82 22.11 -3.98
N ASN A 327 10.80 21.22 -3.77
CA ASN A 327 12.20 21.62 -3.76
C ASN A 327 12.61 22.16 -5.13
N LYS A 328 13.34 23.28 -5.16
CA LYS A 328 13.79 23.93 -6.39
C LYS A 328 14.62 23.03 -7.31
N TYR A 329 15.39 22.11 -6.74
CA TYR A 329 16.34 21.28 -7.47
C TYR A 329 15.92 19.81 -7.56
N GLU A 330 14.84 19.42 -6.89
CA GLU A 330 14.31 18.06 -6.91
C GLU A 330 12.91 18.05 -7.48
N GLY A 331 12.63 17.03 -8.27
CA GLY A 331 11.33 16.84 -8.92
C GLY A 331 11.13 17.62 -10.21
N TYR A 332 10.02 17.34 -10.90
CA TYR A 332 9.87 17.74 -12.30
C TYR A 332 8.48 18.24 -12.70
N PHE A 333 7.42 17.97 -11.93
CA PHE A 333 6.08 18.47 -12.24
C PHE A 333 5.81 19.87 -11.68
N ILE A 334 6.05 20.08 -10.38
CA ILE A 334 5.83 21.35 -9.70
C ILE A 334 7.00 21.60 -8.77
N ASN A 335 7.95 22.43 -9.21
CA ASN A 335 9.13 22.77 -8.43
C ASN A 335 9.30 24.29 -8.31
N ASP A 336 9.82 24.75 -7.17
CA ASP A 336 9.99 26.18 -6.86
C ASP A 336 8.68 27.01 -7.01
N ASN A 337 7.51 26.39 -6.94
CA ASN A 337 6.23 27.05 -7.17
C ASN A 337 5.78 27.85 -5.93
N ASP A 338 5.49 29.14 -6.11
CA ASP A 338 5.21 30.05 -4.99
C ASP A 338 3.93 29.72 -4.22
N ILE A 339 2.88 29.27 -4.91
CA ILE A 339 1.65 28.80 -4.27
C ILE A 339 2.00 27.65 -3.33
N VAL A 340 2.67 26.62 -3.85
CA VAL A 340 2.99 25.42 -3.07
C VAL A 340 3.94 25.74 -1.92
N LYS A 341 4.89 26.69 -2.06
CA LYS A 341 5.73 27.18 -0.95
C LYS A 341 4.87 27.71 0.20
N THR A 342 3.85 28.51 -0.11
CA THR A 342 2.89 28.99 0.88
C THR A 342 2.09 27.84 1.48
N LEU A 343 1.61 26.89 0.68
CA LEU A 343 0.85 25.73 1.17
C LEU A 343 1.68 24.80 2.08
N ASP A 344 3.00 24.82 1.92
CA ASP A 344 3.94 24.01 2.70
C ASP A 344 4.31 24.62 4.06
N LEU A 345 3.83 25.84 4.36
CA LEU A 345 4.01 26.48 5.66
C LEU A 345 3.36 25.66 6.77
N ARG A 346 3.97 25.70 7.96
CA ARG A 346 3.63 24.82 9.09
C ARG A 346 2.16 24.91 9.51
N HIS A 347 1.54 26.09 9.46
CA HIS A 347 0.14 26.27 9.84
C HIS A 347 -0.85 25.67 8.82
N TYR A 348 -0.46 25.56 7.55
CA TYR A 348 -1.27 24.88 6.53
C TYR A 348 -1.04 23.36 6.50
N LYS A 349 0.06 22.87 7.06
CA LYS A 349 0.27 21.41 7.26
C LYS A 349 -0.56 20.83 8.41
N ASN A 350 -1.06 21.69 9.31
CA ASN A 350 -1.83 21.26 10.48
C ASN A 350 -3.33 21.49 10.28
N GLY A 351 -4.13 20.60 10.88
CA GLY A 351 -5.59 20.73 10.91
C GLY A 351 -6.29 19.96 9.79
N VAL A 352 -7.42 19.33 10.15
CA VAL A 352 -8.20 18.44 9.27
C VAL A 352 -8.61 19.15 7.99
N GLY A 353 -9.14 20.37 8.08
CA GLY A 353 -9.58 21.14 6.92
C GLY A 353 -8.45 21.46 5.93
N ASN A 354 -7.26 21.83 6.43
CA ASN A 354 -6.13 22.09 5.55
C ASN A 354 -5.62 20.81 4.88
N GLY A 355 -5.55 19.70 5.64
CA GLY A 355 -5.18 18.39 5.10
C GLY A 355 -6.13 17.91 3.99
N ILE A 356 -7.45 18.04 4.19
CA ILE A 356 -8.45 17.73 3.15
C ILE A 356 -8.24 18.61 1.92
N THR A 357 -8.06 19.91 2.11
CA THR A 357 -7.88 20.86 1.00
C THR A 357 -6.64 20.54 0.18
N ARG A 358 -5.51 20.27 0.86
CA ARG A 358 -4.25 19.91 0.21
C ARG A 358 -4.38 18.60 -0.56
N LEU A 359 -5.05 17.60 0.02
CA LEU A 359 -5.35 16.34 -0.65
C LEU A 359 -6.16 16.57 -1.92
N LEU A 360 -7.22 17.38 -1.88
CA LEU A 360 -8.03 17.65 -3.08
C LEU A 360 -7.20 18.29 -4.20
N PHE A 361 -6.35 19.26 -3.85
CA PHE A 361 -5.41 19.90 -4.77
C PHE A 361 -4.42 18.90 -5.38
N ASP A 362 -3.67 18.17 -4.54
CA ASP A 362 -2.68 17.18 -4.98
C ASP A 362 -3.32 16.10 -5.86
N THR A 363 -4.55 15.70 -5.53
CA THR A 363 -5.32 14.70 -6.28
C THR A 363 -5.70 15.21 -7.68
N ALA A 364 -6.05 16.49 -7.81
CA ALA A 364 -6.40 17.09 -9.10
C ALA A 364 -5.15 17.21 -9.99
N VAL A 365 -4.02 17.59 -9.40
CA VAL A 365 -2.72 17.61 -10.08
C VAL A 365 -2.31 16.20 -10.51
N LEU A 366 -2.43 15.20 -9.63
CA LEU A 366 -2.10 13.81 -9.92
C LEU A 366 -2.89 13.29 -11.13
N LEU A 367 -4.20 13.56 -11.18
CA LEU A 367 -5.05 13.13 -12.28
C LEU A 367 -4.75 13.88 -13.58
N TYR A 368 -4.41 15.17 -13.52
CA TYR A 368 -3.96 15.91 -14.69
C TYR A 368 -2.66 15.34 -15.25
N VAL A 369 -1.69 15.07 -14.37
CA VAL A 369 -0.39 14.51 -14.74
C VAL A 369 -0.57 13.13 -15.39
N ASP A 370 -1.36 12.25 -14.78
CA ASP A 370 -1.71 10.93 -15.33
C ASP A 370 -2.29 11.01 -16.75
N ARG A 371 -3.12 12.02 -17.00
CA ARG A 371 -3.86 12.12 -18.25
C ARG A 371 -3.08 12.79 -19.38
N PHE A 372 -2.31 13.83 -19.07
CA PHE A 372 -1.78 14.73 -20.10
C PHE A 372 -0.26 14.82 -20.12
N CYS A 373 0.43 14.44 -19.04
CA CYS A 373 1.88 14.55 -18.99
C CYS A 373 2.54 13.25 -19.47
N PRO A 374 3.59 13.33 -20.31
CA PRO A 374 4.31 12.15 -20.75
C PRO A 374 5.06 11.48 -19.59
N THR A 375 5.35 10.19 -19.77
CA THR A 375 6.07 9.35 -18.80
C THR A 375 7.57 9.66 -18.86
N GLY A 376 7.95 10.84 -18.39
CA GLY A 376 9.32 11.36 -18.44
C GLY A 376 9.40 12.79 -17.92
N LEU A 377 10.53 13.46 -18.18
CA LEU A 377 10.68 14.88 -17.92
C LEU A 377 9.63 15.65 -18.76
N PRO A 378 8.72 16.41 -18.13
CA PRO A 378 7.70 17.14 -18.85
C PRO A 378 8.38 18.13 -19.79
N SER A 379 7.91 18.20 -21.04
CA SER A 379 8.41 19.17 -22.00
C SER A 379 8.15 20.59 -21.48
N LYS A 380 8.80 21.59 -22.08
CA LYS A 380 8.57 22.99 -21.70
C LYS A 380 7.09 23.39 -21.84
N SER A 381 6.41 22.89 -22.88
CA SER A 381 4.97 23.13 -23.07
C SER A 381 4.12 22.42 -22.01
N ASP A 382 4.48 21.19 -21.61
CA ASP A 382 3.76 20.47 -20.56
C ASP A 382 3.87 21.19 -19.23
N LYS A 383 5.08 21.65 -18.89
CA LYS A 383 5.32 22.48 -17.69
C LYS A 383 4.55 23.78 -17.74
N GLU A 384 4.52 24.45 -18.89
CA GLU A 384 3.78 25.71 -19.02
C GLU A 384 2.28 25.52 -18.85
N MET A 385 1.68 24.47 -19.41
CA MET A 385 0.26 24.17 -19.23
C MET A 385 -0.05 23.71 -17.81
N LEU A 386 0.78 22.83 -17.24
CA LEU A 386 0.60 22.32 -15.88
C LEU A 386 0.85 23.42 -14.84
N GLU A 387 2.09 23.90 -14.74
CA GLU A 387 2.58 24.73 -13.63
C GLU A 387 1.99 26.14 -13.68
N LYS A 388 1.95 26.78 -14.85
CA LYS A 388 1.49 28.18 -14.95
C LYS A 388 -0.03 28.32 -15.03
N GLN A 389 -0.74 27.31 -15.54
CA GLN A 389 -2.18 27.42 -15.79
C GLN A 389 -2.99 26.46 -14.92
N PHE A 390 -2.80 25.15 -15.09
CA PHE A 390 -3.65 24.17 -14.41
C PHE A 390 -3.48 24.21 -12.88
N VAL A 391 -2.25 24.31 -12.37
CA VAL A 391 -1.97 24.41 -10.93
C VAL A 391 -2.71 25.59 -10.31
N MET A 392 -2.77 26.74 -10.98
CA MET A 392 -3.55 27.89 -10.52
C MET A 392 -5.03 27.54 -10.42
N TYR A 393 -5.63 26.96 -11.46
CA TYR A 393 -7.06 26.62 -11.43
C TYR A 393 -7.40 25.52 -10.42
N ALA A 394 -6.57 24.49 -10.30
CA ALA A 394 -6.72 23.45 -9.30
C ALA A 394 -6.60 24.03 -7.88
N PHE A 395 -5.67 24.97 -7.67
CA PHE A 395 -5.52 25.70 -6.42
C PHE A 395 -6.75 26.55 -6.12
N ILE A 396 -7.20 27.39 -7.06
CA ILE A 396 -8.38 28.24 -6.87
C ILE A 396 -9.61 27.40 -6.56
N TRP A 397 -9.82 26.29 -7.27
CA TRP A 397 -10.91 25.35 -6.96
C TRP A 397 -10.78 24.79 -5.54
N ALA A 398 -9.69 24.09 -5.21
CA ALA A 398 -9.55 23.44 -3.92
C ALA A 398 -9.58 24.44 -2.75
N TYR A 399 -8.90 25.57 -2.88
CA TYR A 399 -8.82 26.56 -1.81
C TYR A 399 -10.03 27.50 -1.77
N SER A 400 -10.89 27.53 -2.80
CA SER A 400 -12.21 28.17 -2.69
C SER A 400 -13.08 27.47 -1.66
N LEU A 401 -13.02 26.14 -1.60
CA LEU A 401 -13.65 25.37 -0.53
C LEU A 401 -13.08 25.79 0.84
N ARG A 402 -11.75 25.83 0.97
CA ARG A 402 -11.11 26.19 2.25
C ARG A 402 -11.46 27.61 2.71
N ALA A 403 -11.54 28.55 1.77
CA ALA A 403 -11.84 29.95 2.03
C ALA A 403 -13.27 30.14 2.53
N GLN A 404 -14.24 29.33 2.08
CA GLN A 404 -15.67 29.48 2.39
C GLN A 404 -16.11 28.77 3.69
N TYR A 405 -15.22 28.05 4.38
CA TYR A 405 -15.53 27.33 5.64
C TYR A 405 -14.66 27.77 6.83
N TYR A 406 -15.29 27.92 8.00
CA TYR A 406 -14.57 28.02 9.28
C TYR A 406 -13.96 26.67 9.68
N ASN A 407 -14.80 25.62 9.67
CA ASN A 407 -14.43 24.24 9.96
C ASN A 407 -14.75 23.39 8.74
N LEU A 408 -13.72 22.83 8.10
CA LEU A 408 -13.87 21.96 6.93
C LEU A 408 -13.67 20.50 7.32
N GLY A 409 -14.66 19.67 7.00
CA GLY A 409 -14.63 18.22 7.17
C GLY A 409 -14.99 17.48 5.86
N TRP A 410 -14.83 16.16 5.86
CA TRP A 410 -14.98 15.33 4.67
C TRP A 410 -16.37 15.39 4.04
N GLN A 411 -17.44 15.49 4.83
CA GLN A 411 -18.79 15.59 4.28
C GLN A 411 -18.97 16.86 3.44
N SER A 412 -18.48 18.00 3.93
CA SER A 412 -18.50 19.27 3.21
C SER A 412 -17.64 19.21 1.94
N ALA A 413 -16.46 18.60 2.01
CA ALA A 413 -15.58 18.42 0.86
C ALA A 413 -16.23 17.56 -0.23
N GLN A 414 -16.87 16.45 0.13
CA GLN A 414 -17.58 15.61 -0.84
C GLN A 414 -18.79 16.32 -1.45
N ASN A 415 -19.54 17.10 -0.67
CA ASN A 415 -20.63 17.92 -1.21
C ASN A 415 -20.10 18.96 -2.22
N TYR A 416 -18.95 19.55 -1.94
CA TYR A 416 -18.30 20.51 -2.83
C TYR A 416 -17.85 19.88 -4.16
N ILE A 417 -17.26 18.68 -4.10
CA ILE A 417 -16.85 17.94 -5.30
C ILE A 417 -18.07 17.54 -6.13
N LEU A 418 -19.13 17.04 -5.51
CA LEU A 418 -20.32 16.58 -6.22
C LEU A 418 -21.23 17.72 -6.71
N GLY A 419 -20.94 18.95 -6.31
CA GLY A 419 -21.74 20.12 -6.60
C GLY A 419 -22.72 20.43 -5.46
N ASN A 420 -22.66 21.66 -4.97
CA ASN A 420 -23.58 22.27 -4.02
C ASN A 420 -23.64 23.78 -4.27
N ASP A 421 -24.35 24.52 -3.43
CA ASP A 421 -24.58 25.96 -3.62
C ASP A 421 -23.35 26.85 -3.37
N LEU A 422 -22.20 26.29 -2.99
CA LEU A 422 -20.98 27.07 -2.78
C LEU A 422 -20.37 27.52 -4.09
N LYS A 423 -19.69 28.67 -4.05
CA LYS A 423 -18.98 29.18 -5.22
C LYS A 423 -17.85 28.23 -5.61
N ASN A 424 -17.68 28.02 -6.91
CA ASN A 424 -16.71 27.10 -7.52
C ASN A 424 -16.95 25.62 -7.17
N SER A 425 -18.12 25.26 -6.64
CA SER A 425 -18.48 23.88 -6.33
C SER A 425 -18.85 23.11 -7.59
N PHE A 426 -17.96 22.21 -8.01
CA PHE A 426 -18.16 21.29 -9.12
C PHE A 426 -17.11 20.18 -9.11
N ASN A 427 -17.38 19.12 -9.86
CA ASN A 427 -16.52 17.95 -9.92
C ASN A 427 -15.35 18.14 -10.89
N ILE A 428 -14.25 18.74 -10.41
CA ILE A 428 -13.05 18.94 -11.23
C ILE A 428 -12.48 17.63 -11.76
N TYR A 429 -12.55 16.54 -10.97
CA TYR A 429 -11.98 15.24 -11.34
C TYR A 429 -12.67 14.65 -12.57
N LYS A 430 -14.00 14.76 -12.61
CA LYS A 430 -14.78 14.36 -13.78
C LYS A 430 -14.39 15.18 -15.02
N LEU A 431 -14.25 16.50 -14.88
CA LEU A 431 -13.83 17.38 -15.99
C LEU A 431 -12.44 17.00 -16.52
N ILE A 432 -11.49 16.72 -15.64
CA ILE A 432 -10.16 16.25 -16.04
C ILE A 432 -10.29 14.93 -16.80
N SER A 433 -11.05 13.96 -16.27
CA SER A 433 -11.22 12.62 -16.88
C SER A 433 -12.03 12.58 -18.19
N GLU A 434 -12.72 13.66 -18.54
CA GLU A 434 -13.51 13.76 -19.77
C GLU A 434 -12.84 14.63 -20.82
N ALA A 435 -11.82 15.42 -20.45
CA ALA A 435 -11.17 16.33 -21.38
C ALA A 435 -10.21 15.60 -22.33
N ASP A 436 -10.28 15.94 -23.62
CA ASP A 436 -9.43 15.34 -24.67
C ASP A 436 -8.05 16.02 -24.80
N SER A 437 -7.89 17.22 -24.22
CA SER A 437 -6.62 17.95 -24.22
C SER A 437 -6.53 18.92 -23.04
N PRO A 438 -5.31 19.34 -22.65
CA PRO A 438 -5.12 20.41 -21.66
C PRO A 438 -5.86 21.70 -22.00
N VAL A 439 -5.82 22.13 -23.27
CA VAL A 439 -6.44 23.39 -23.70
C VAL A 439 -7.96 23.35 -23.53
N ALA A 440 -8.60 22.24 -23.92
CA ALA A 440 -10.03 22.06 -23.73
C ALA A 440 -10.42 22.09 -22.24
N LEU A 441 -9.63 21.40 -21.39
CA LEU A 441 -9.84 21.43 -19.95
C LEU A 441 -9.73 22.85 -19.37
N LEU A 442 -8.65 23.56 -19.71
CA LEU A 442 -8.39 24.91 -19.21
C LEU A 442 -9.50 25.90 -19.63
N SER A 443 -10.01 25.77 -20.86
CA SER A 443 -11.18 26.56 -21.31
C SER A 443 -12.40 26.32 -20.42
N VAL A 444 -12.76 25.05 -20.17
CA VAL A 444 -13.91 24.70 -19.33
C VAL A 444 -13.72 25.17 -17.88
N LEU A 445 -12.50 25.08 -17.34
CA LEU A 445 -12.21 25.56 -16.00
C LEU A 445 -12.30 27.08 -15.91
N SER A 446 -11.84 27.81 -16.94
CA SER A 446 -11.95 29.27 -17.01
C SER A 446 -13.41 29.73 -17.00
N ASP A 447 -14.32 28.99 -17.65
CA ASP A 447 -15.75 29.33 -17.65
C ASP A 447 -16.44 29.02 -16.31
N LYS A 448 -15.98 27.97 -15.62
CA LYS A 448 -16.60 27.49 -14.37
C LYS A 448 -16.09 28.21 -13.12
N LEU A 449 -14.80 28.52 -13.07
CA LEU A 449 -14.21 29.21 -11.94
C LEU A 449 -14.58 30.69 -11.99
N SER A 450 -15.09 31.20 -10.88
CA SER A 450 -15.30 32.63 -10.75
C SER A 450 -14.78 33.16 -9.41
N PRO A 451 -14.56 34.49 -9.32
CA PRO A 451 -14.07 35.11 -8.11
C PRO A 451 -14.97 34.84 -6.90
N LEU A 452 -14.36 34.83 -5.73
CA LEU A 452 -15.06 34.81 -4.46
C LEU A 452 -15.36 36.24 -4.03
N HIS A 453 -16.62 36.51 -3.73
CA HIS A 453 -17.02 37.76 -3.10
C HIS A 453 -16.53 37.80 -1.64
N ASN A 454 -16.04 38.96 -1.18
CA ASN A 454 -15.49 39.11 0.18
C ASN A 454 -16.39 38.56 1.30
N ASN A 455 -17.71 38.77 1.20
CA ASN A 455 -18.69 38.28 2.20
C ASN A 455 -18.75 36.73 2.33
N ASN A 456 -18.34 36.01 1.27
CA ASN A 456 -18.37 34.55 1.22
C ASN A 456 -17.10 33.93 1.82
N ILE A 457 -16.04 34.72 1.99
CA ILE A 457 -14.76 34.24 2.53
C ILE A 457 -14.82 34.29 4.07
N LYS A 458 -14.64 33.12 4.67
CA LYS A 458 -14.57 32.89 6.12
C LYS A 458 -13.13 32.76 6.62
N ALA A 459 -12.18 32.48 5.72
CA ALA A 459 -10.76 32.47 6.05
C ALA A 459 -10.25 33.86 6.44
N ASN A 460 -9.22 33.90 7.28
CA ASN A 460 -8.63 35.14 7.75
C ASN A 460 -8.01 35.93 6.58
N MET A 461 -8.48 37.16 6.39
CA MET A 461 -7.98 38.11 5.38
C MET A 461 -6.96 39.10 5.92
N ASN A 462 -6.63 39.05 7.20
CA ASN A 462 -5.58 39.90 7.74
C ASN A 462 -4.24 39.51 7.13
N ASP A 463 -3.40 40.52 6.88
CA ASP A 463 -2.03 40.33 6.41
C ASP A 463 -1.94 39.50 5.12
N ILE A 464 -2.92 39.64 4.21
CA ILE A 464 -2.92 38.93 2.92
C ILE A 464 -1.63 39.18 2.13
N ASP A 465 -1.12 40.41 2.14
CA ASP A 465 0.09 40.79 1.41
C ASP A 465 1.38 40.59 2.22
N TYR A 466 1.30 39.94 3.39
CA TYR A 466 2.48 39.73 4.25
C TYR A 466 3.38 38.62 3.71
N GLU A 467 4.65 38.96 3.55
CA GLU A 467 5.68 38.14 2.93
C GLU A 467 6.87 37.96 3.89
N VAL A 468 7.40 36.73 3.96
CA VAL A 468 8.61 36.42 4.71
C VAL A 468 9.54 35.61 3.80
N ASN A 469 10.74 36.14 3.55
CA ASN A 469 11.78 35.50 2.74
C ASN A 469 11.31 35.04 1.34
N GLY A 470 10.54 35.87 0.62
CA GLY A 470 10.04 35.48 -0.71
C GLY A 470 8.79 34.61 -0.70
N VAL A 471 8.20 34.33 0.46
CA VAL A 471 7.01 33.47 0.58
C VAL A 471 5.87 34.23 1.26
N TYR A 472 4.75 34.36 0.56
CA TYR A 472 3.52 34.92 1.12
C TYR A 472 2.94 34.01 2.19
N GLN A 473 2.53 34.60 3.32
CA GLN A 473 2.08 33.82 4.49
C GLN A 473 0.60 33.44 4.42
N ASN A 474 -0.17 34.06 3.53
CA ASN A 474 -1.60 33.83 3.34
C ASN A 474 -1.89 33.38 1.90
N TYR A 475 -2.47 32.19 1.71
CA TYR A 475 -2.78 31.69 0.36
C TYR A 475 -3.78 32.59 -0.41
N LEU A 476 -4.61 33.38 0.30
CA LEU A 476 -5.54 34.32 -0.34
C LEU A 476 -4.82 35.43 -1.11
N TYR A 477 -3.51 35.62 -0.90
CA TYR A 477 -2.69 36.47 -1.75
C TYR A 477 -2.80 36.05 -3.22
N TYR A 478 -2.68 34.75 -3.51
CA TYR A 478 -2.75 34.23 -4.88
C TYR A 478 -4.16 34.36 -5.46
N PHE A 479 -5.20 34.35 -4.64
CA PHE A 479 -6.54 34.69 -5.10
C PHE A 479 -6.61 36.16 -5.53
N LYS A 480 -6.04 37.08 -4.73
CA LYS A 480 -6.04 38.52 -5.00
C LYS A 480 -5.27 38.86 -6.28
N ILE A 481 -4.03 38.40 -6.42
CA ILE A 481 -3.19 38.75 -7.58
C ILE A 481 -3.71 38.15 -8.89
N ASN A 482 -4.39 37.01 -8.84
CA ASN A 482 -5.02 36.36 -10.00
C ASN A 482 -6.50 36.75 -10.19
N LYS A 483 -6.98 37.81 -9.51
CA LYS A 483 -8.34 38.37 -9.68
C LYS A 483 -9.50 37.41 -9.33
N PHE A 484 -9.27 36.49 -8.38
CA PHE A 484 -10.28 35.59 -7.83
C PHE A 484 -10.86 36.05 -6.48
N ILE A 485 -10.66 37.32 -6.10
CA ILE A 485 -11.37 38.00 -5.01
C ILE A 485 -12.06 39.25 -5.55
N GLU A 486 -13.35 39.36 -5.29
CA GLU A 486 -14.14 40.57 -5.54
C GLU A 486 -14.30 41.35 -4.23
N SER A 487 -13.73 42.56 -4.20
CA SER A 487 -14.09 43.60 -3.23
C SER A 487 -15.25 44.43 -3.80
N TYR A 488 -16.22 44.83 -2.97
CA TYR A 488 -17.22 45.81 -3.42
C TYR A 488 -16.54 47.05 -4.02
N GLY A 489 -16.90 47.40 -5.27
CA GLY A 489 -16.55 48.67 -5.90
C GLY A 489 -16.03 48.56 -7.33
N ASN A 490 -16.94 48.35 -8.29
CA ASN A 490 -17.44 49.43 -9.15
C ASN A 490 -18.86 49.12 -9.60
#